data_AF-A0A0D6LSU0-F1
#
_entry.id   AF-A0A0D6LSU0-F1
#
_cell.length_a   1.000
_cell.length_b   1.000
_cell.length_c   1.000
_cell.angle_alpha   90.00
_cell.angle_beta   90.00
_cell.angle_gamma   90.00
#
_symmetry.space_group_name_H-M   'P 1'
#
loop_
_entity.id
_entity.type
_entity.pdbx_description
1 polymer ?
#
loop_
_entity_poly.entity_id
_entity_poly.type
_entity_poly.pdbx_seq_one_letter_code
_entity_poly.pdbx_strand_id
1 'polypeptide(L)'
;MISEHGKMILLLYWNCDLEKQAIDTLAKGCYTHDNPPTTTDGKAQIFEGFYPQGGTADSTILKTFIAGALQYIDYMELEGVNPGDSTVIYKGNSIDSLLPYFTLMQPTATEIGCAYRQCTETTSGLINTYCILNSKSVKAMKPTKANLARVQQQLRVREKEDLVN
;
A
#
# COMPACT_ATOMS: atom_id res chain seq x y z
N MET A 1 28.58 -23.11 2.71
CA MET A 1 27.86 -22.17 3.59
C MET A 1 27.17 -21.16 2.69
N ILE A 2 25.86 -21.28 2.51
CA ILE A 2 25.06 -20.41 1.63
C ILE A 2 24.64 -19.19 2.46
N SER A 3 24.98 -18.01 1.97
CA SER A 3 24.70 -16.70 2.56
C SER A 3 23.19 -16.43 2.57
N GLU A 4 22.61 -16.20 3.76
CA GLU A 4 21.20 -15.83 3.98
C GLU A 4 20.91 -14.34 3.71
N HIS A 5 21.36 -13.80 2.58
CA HIS A 5 20.95 -12.48 2.09
C HIS A 5 20.16 -12.60 0.78
N GLY A 6 19.25 -13.57 0.75
CA GLY A 6 18.29 -13.77 -0.34
C GLY A 6 17.24 -12.66 -0.34
N LYS A 7 17.37 -11.74 -1.31
CA LYS A 7 16.34 -10.83 -1.83
C LYS A 7 14.95 -11.49 -1.78
N MET A 8 14.12 -11.17 -0.79
CA MET A 8 12.70 -11.52 -0.84
C MET A 8 11.97 -10.36 -1.53
N ILE A 9 12.02 -10.36 -2.86
CA ILE A 9 11.14 -9.52 -3.68
C ILE A 9 9.76 -10.17 -3.59
N LEU A 10 8.82 -9.51 -2.92
CA LEU A 10 7.44 -9.96 -2.84
C LEU A 10 6.79 -9.74 -4.21
N LEU A 11 6.60 -10.81 -4.98
CA LEU A 11 5.85 -10.75 -6.22
C LEU A 11 4.37 -10.91 -5.88
N LEU A 12 3.59 -9.83 -5.96
CA LEU A 12 2.13 -9.90 -5.88
C LEU A 12 1.59 -10.31 -7.25
N TYR A 13 0.80 -11.39 -7.27
CA TYR A 13 0.09 -11.81 -8.47
C TYR A 13 -1.31 -11.19 -8.50
N TRP A 14 -1.75 -10.79 -9.69
CA TRP A 14 -3.14 -10.37 -9.86
C TRP A 14 -4.07 -11.57 -9.71
N ASN A 15 -5.11 -11.42 -8.90
CA ASN A 15 -6.11 -12.45 -8.67
C ASN A 15 -7.52 -11.92 -9.03
N CYS A 16 -8.16 -12.56 -10.01
CA CYS A 16 -9.45 -12.14 -10.53
C CYS A 16 -10.59 -12.26 -9.50
N ASP A 17 -10.52 -13.19 -8.56
CA ASP A 17 -11.53 -13.34 -7.50
C ASP A 17 -11.44 -12.21 -6.48
N LEU A 18 -10.22 -11.76 -6.16
CA LEU A 18 -10.00 -10.58 -5.33
C LEU A 18 -10.41 -9.29 -6.05
N GLU A 19 -10.16 -9.19 -7.35
CA GLU A 19 -10.62 -8.07 -8.19
C GLU A 19 -12.15 -8.02 -8.21
N LYS A 20 -12.80 -9.17 -8.45
CA LYS A 20 -14.26 -9.27 -8.39
C LYS A 20 -14.81 -8.84 -7.03
N GLN A 21 -14.19 -9.28 -5.94
CA GLN A 21 -14.58 -8.84 -4.59
C GLN A 21 -14.42 -7.32 -4.40
N ALA A 22 -13.36 -6.72 -4.94
CA ALA A 22 -13.16 -5.27 -4.90
C ALA A 22 -14.24 -4.54 -5.71
N ILE A 23 -14.58 -5.03 -6.92
CA ILE A 23 -15.68 -4.51 -7.76
C ILE A 23 -17.00 -4.60 -7.00
N ASP A 24 -17.34 -5.77 -6.48
CA ASP A 24 -18.60 -6.02 -5.79
C ASP A 24 -18.72 -5.17 -4.51
N THR A 25 -17.60 -4.87 -3.85
CA THR A 25 -17.55 -3.97 -2.70
C THR A 25 -17.83 -2.52 -3.09
N LEU A 26 -17.15 -2.04 -4.14
CA LEU A 26 -17.36 -0.69 -4.65
C LEU A 26 -18.73 -0.51 -5.31
N ALA A 27 -19.37 -1.56 -5.80
CA ALA A 27 -20.72 -1.49 -6.38
C ALA A 27 -21.79 -1.10 -5.34
N LYS A 28 -21.57 -1.39 -4.05
CA LYS A 28 -22.55 -1.14 -2.97
C LYS A 28 -22.75 0.34 -2.64
N GLY A 29 -21.81 1.21 -3.00
CA GLY A 29 -21.92 2.63 -2.71
C GLY A 29 -20.65 3.41 -3.01
N CYS A 30 -20.67 4.67 -2.59
CA CYS A 30 -19.56 5.59 -2.70
C CYS A 30 -19.02 5.89 -1.30
N TYR A 31 -17.72 5.70 -1.15
CA TYR A 31 -17.03 5.75 0.14
C TYR A 31 -16.14 6.98 0.19
N THR A 32 -16.11 7.64 1.34
CA THR A 32 -15.18 8.74 1.61
C THR A 32 -13.95 8.20 2.33
N HIS A 33 -12.86 8.96 2.35
CA HIS A 33 -11.68 8.62 3.14
C HIS A 33 -12.04 8.28 4.61
N ASP A 34 -12.96 9.04 5.21
CA ASP A 34 -13.41 8.83 6.61
C ASP A 34 -14.37 7.65 6.80
N ASN A 35 -14.94 7.12 5.71
CA ASN A 35 -15.85 5.98 5.73
C ASN A 35 -15.45 4.97 4.65
N PRO A 36 -14.28 4.32 4.78
CA PRO A 36 -13.79 3.38 3.79
C PRO A 36 -14.66 2.11 3.77
N PRO A 37 -14.75 1.41 2.63
CA PRO A 37 -15.37 0.10 2.59
C PRO A 37 -14.61 -0.88 3.47
N THR A 38 -15.29 -1.91 3.98
CA THR A 38 -14.67 -2.99 4.76
C THR A 38 -14.64 -4.28 3.94
N THR A 39 -13.52 -5.00 3.97
CA THR A 39 -13.42 -6.37 3.46
C THR A 39 -14.30 -7.30 4.26
N THR A 40 -14.93 -8.24 3.56
CA THR A 40 -15.38 -9.48 4.18
C THR A 40 -14.16 -10.31 4.61
N ASP A 41 -14.30 -11.04 5.70
CA ASP A 41 -13.35 -12.08 6.14
C ASP A 41 -11.99 -11.60 6.68
N GLY A 42 -11.85 -10.31 6.99
CA GLY A 42 -10.64 -9.78 7.64
C GLY A 42 -9.40 -9.79 6.75
N LYS A 43 -9.61 -9.75 5.43
CA LYS A 43 -8.55 -9.60 4.42
C LYS A 43 -7.94 -8.21 4.49
N ALA A 44 -6.65 -8.11 4.19
CA ALA A 44 -5.98 -6.82 4.12
C ALA A 44 -6.50 -6.01 2.95
N GLN A 45 -6.56 -4.69 3.13
CA GLN A 45 -7.10 -3.77 2.14
C GLN A 45 -6.35 -2.45 2.16
N ILE A 46 -6.34 -1.79 1.01
CA ILE A 46 -6.00 -0.37 0.90
C ILE A 46 -7.12 0.32 0.14
N PHE A 47 -7.47 1.53 0.57
CA PHE A 47 -8.56 2.32 0.02
C PHE A 47 -8.12 3.77 -0.07
N GLU A 48 -8.56 4.46 -1.11
CA GLU A 48 -8.56 5.92 -1.15
C GLU A 48 -9.82 6.43 -1.85
N GLY A 49 -10.42 7.46 -1.27
CA GLY A 49 -11.56 8.17 -1.83
C GLY A 49 -11.17 9.64 -2.03
N PHE A 50 -11.03 10.07 -3.28
CA PHE A 50 -10.53 11.41 -3.59
C PHE A 50 -11.35 12.09 -4.70
N TYR A 51 -11.41 13.42 -4.67
CA TYR A 51 -12.05 14.20 -5.72
C TYR A 51 -11.03 14.53 -6.81
N PRO A 52 -11.30 14.20 -8.08
CA PRO A 52 -10.39 14.49 -9.16
C PRO A 52 -10.31 16.01 -9.39
N GLN A 53 -9.20 16.63 -9.01
CA GLN A 53 -8.88 18.00 -9.42
C GLN A 53 -8.34 18.00 -10.86
N GLY A 54 -9.17 17.56 -11.81
CA GLY A 54 -8.83 17.46 -13.24
C GLY A 54 -8.32 16.10 -13.73
N GLY A 55 -8.37 15.05 -12.90
CA GLY A 55 -8.03 13.68 -13.29
C GLY A 55 -9.23 12.87 -13.82
N THR A 56 -8.97 11.90 -14.69
CA THR A 56 -9.98 10.94 -15.18
C THR A 56 -9.94 9.63 -14.40
N ALA A 57 -11.11 9.05 -14.16
CA ALA A 57 -11.22 7.68 -13.64
C ALA A 57 -10.92 6.70 -14.79
N ASP A 58 -9.64 6.46 -15.05
CA ASP A 58 -9.19 5.48 -16.03
C ASP A 58 -8.26 4.43 -15.42
N SER A 59 -7.89 3.42 -16.22
CA SER A 59 -7.08 2.29 -15.77
C SER A 59 -5.71 2.66 -15.18
N THR A 60 -5.19 3.86 -15.42
CA THR A 60 -3.92 4.31 -14.85
C THR A 60 -4.04 4.69 -13.39
N ILE A 61 -5.26 4.97 -12.89
CA ILE A 61 -5.45 5.45 -11.52
C ILE A 61 -5.01 4.44 -10.47
N LEU A 62 -5.20 3.15 -10.73
CA LEU A 62 -4.76 2.08 -9.84
C LEU A 62 -3.23 2.00 -9.77
N LYS A 63 -2.54 2.25 -10.88
CA LYS A 63 -1.07 2.30 -10.90
C LYS A 63 -0.57 3.47 -10.05
N THR A 64 -1.15 4.65 -10.24
CA THR A 64 -0.82 5.85 -9.46
C THR A 64 -1.10 5.65 -7.98
N PHE A 65 -2.25 5.07 -7.63
CA PHE A 65 -2.64 4.78 -6.25
C PHE A 65 -1.65 3.83 -5.57
N ILE A 66 -1.33 2.69 -6.20
CA ILE A 66 -0.38 1.71 -5.64
C ILE A 66 1.03 2.31 -5.54
N ALA A 67 1.48 3.03 -6.58
CA ALA A 67 2.79 3.69 -6.57
C ALA A 67 2.89 4.73 -5.44
N GLY A 68 1.86 5.57 -5.26
CA GLY A 68 1.80 6.54 -4.18
C GLY A 68 1.82 5.90 -2.79
N ALA A 69 1.07 4.80 -2.61
CA ALA A 69 1.08 4.03 -1.38
C ALA A 69 2.48 3.44 -1.07
N LEU A 70 3.22 3.02 -2.10
CA LEU A 70 4.58 2.49 -1.94
C LEU A 70 5.61 3.59 -1.68
N GLN A 71 5.47 4.75 -2.33
CA GLN A 71 6.40 5.88 -2.22
C GLN A 71 6.27 6.62 -0.88
N TYR A 72 5.14 6.48 -0.18
CA TYR A 72 4.88 7.22 1.06
C TYR A 72 5.91 6.97 2.15
N ILE A 73 6.57 5.81 2.16
CA ILE A 73 7.65 5.50 3.10
C ILE A 73 8.82 6.48 2.99
N ASP A 74 9.14 6.95 1.77
CA ASP A 74 10.28 7.83 1.48
C ASP A 74 10.06 9.23 2.02
N TYR A 75 8.81 9.69 2.02
CA TYR A 75 8.45 11.00 2.56
C TYR A 75 8.42 11.00 4.09
N MET A 76 8.05 9.86 4.69
CA MET A 76 7.73 9.74 6.11
C MET A 76 8.86 9.15 6.95
N GLU A 77 9.92 8.62 6.37
CA GLU A 77 11.13 8.23 7.10
C GLU A 77 11.95 9.46 7.52
N LEU A 78 12.57 9.41 8.70
CA LEU A 78 13.56 10.40 9.12
C LEU A 78 14.93 10.04 8.53
N GLU A 79 15.69 11.06 8.15
CA GLU A 79 17.12 10.91 7.86
C GLU A 79 17.85 10.40 9.11
N GLY A 80 18.72 9.40 8.95
CA GLY A 80 19.54 8.85 10.04
C GLY A 80 19.22 7.41 10.47
N VAL A 81 18.37 6.67 9.73
CA VAL A 81 18.28 5.21 9.90
C VAL A 81 19.53 4.58 9.28
N ASN A 82 20.41 4.05 10.12
CA ASN A 82 21.61 3.36 9.68
C ASN A 82 21.34 1.87 9.48
N PRO A 83 22.05 1.21 8.53
CA PRO A 83 22.06 -0.24 8.44
C PRO A 83 22.48 -0.87 9.79
N GLY A 84 21.59 -1.64 10.42
CA GLY A 84 21.84 -2.30 11.71
C GLY A 84 21.07 -1.71 12.89
N ASP A 85 20.43 -0.55 12.71
CA ASP A 85 19.52 -0.01 13.71
C ASP A 85 18.35 -0.97 13.97
N SER A 86 17.82 -0.93 15.20
CA SER A 86 16.74 -1.80 15.67
C SER A 86 15.35 -1.13 15.70
N THR A 87 15.29 0.17 15.37
CA THR A 87 14.06 0.95 15.24
C THR A 87 14.09 1.86 14.01
N VAL A 88 12.99 1.95 13.24
CA VAL A 88 12.79 3.04 12.27
C VAL A 88 12.26 4.23 13.06
N ILE A 89 12.79 5.43 12.80
CA ILE A 89 12.21 6.66 13.33
C ILE A 89 11.41 7.30 12.21
N TYR A 90 10.10 7.49 12.43
CA TYR A 90 9.19 8.10 11.45
C TYR A 90 9.01 9.59 11.74
N LYS A 91 8.79 10.40 10.70
CA LYS A 91 8.45 11.82 10.82
C LYS A 91 7.07 11.98 11.47
N GLY A 92 7.05 12.48 12.69
CA GLY A 92 5.82 12.86 13.41
C GLY A 92 4.91 11.68 13.78
N ASN A 93 3.64 11.98 14.04
CA ASN A 93 2.61 11.02 14.47
C ASN A 93 1.87 10.35 13.30
N SER A 94 2.36 10.48 12.08
CA SER A 94 1.65 10.07 10.86
C SER A 94 1.91 8.61 10.46
N ILE A 95 2.17 7.73 11.44
CA ILE A 95 2.38 6.30 11.21
C ILE A 95 1.16 5.65 10.55
N ASP A 96 -0.04 6.15 10.84
CA ASP A 96 -1.28 5.66 10.22
C ASP A 96 -1.30 5.90 8.70
N SER A 97 -0.63 6.95 8.21
CA SER A 97 -0.47 7.21 6.79
C SER A 97 0.43 6.18 6.08
N LEU A 98 1.22 5.40 6.82
CA LEU A 98 2.04 4.30 6.28
C LEU A 98 1.31 2.95 6.26
N LEU A 99 0.08 2.89 6.76
CA LEU A 99 -0.70 1.66 6.75
C LEU A 99 -0.87 1.06 5.35
N PRO A 100 -1.07 1.85 4.26
CA PRO A 100 -1.13 1.30 2.91
C PRO A 100 0.19 0.65 2.46
N TYR A 101 1.33 1.31 2.71
CA TYR A 101 2.65 0.77 2.43
C TYR A 101 2.84 -0.58 3.13
N PHE A 102 2.59 -0.62 4.44
CA PHE A 102 2.74 -1.82 5.24
C PHE A 102 1.82 -2.95 4.81
N THR A 103 0.60 -2.61 4.39
CA THR A 103 -0.38 -3.56 3.89
C THR A 103 0.10 -4.21 2.58
N LEU A 104 0.61 -3.42 1.64
CA LEU A 104 1.14 -3.90 0.37
C LEU A 104 2.41 -4.74 0.54
N MET A 105 3.25 -4.39 1.52
CA MET A 105 4.53 -5.04 1.74
C MET A 105 4.45 -6.27 2.64
N GLN A 106 3.27 -6.72 3.12
CA GLN A 106 3.17 -7.88 4.01
C GLN A 106 3.79 -9.14 3.39
N PRO A 107 4.66 -9.91 4.08
CA PRO A 107 5.30 -11.10 3.50
C PRO A 107 4.30 -12.20 3.16
N THR A 108 3.17 -12.21 3.88
CA THR A 108 2.07 -13.16 3.70
C THR A 108 1.12 -12.75 2.58
N ALA A 109 1.31 -11.58 1.96
CA ALA A 109 0.53 -11.17 0.80
C ALA A 109 1.20 -11.69 -0.47
N THR A 110 0.51 -12.53 -1.22
CA THR A 110 1.02 -13.06 -2.50
C THR A 110 0.09 -12.74 -3.66
N GLU A 111 -1.13 -12.31 -3.36
CA GLU A 111 -2.15 -12.01 -4.35
C GLU A 111 -2.84 -10.69 -4.03
N ILE A 112 -3.20 -9.96 -5.08
CA ILE A 112 -3.90 -8.68 -5.00
C ILE A 112 -4.98 -8.62 -6.09
N GLY A 113 -6.10 -8.00 -5.77
CA GLY A 113 -7.10 -7.59 -6.75
C GLY A 113 -7.61 -6.21 -6.40
N CYS A 114 -7.72 -5.34 -7.41
CA CYS A 114 -8.16 -3.97 -7.21
C CYS A 114 -9.29 -3.59 -8.15
N ALA A 115 -10.06 -2.58 -7.74
CA ALA A 115 -11.07 -1.95 -8.54
C ALA A 115 -11.03 -0.43 -8.32
N TYR A 116 -11.55 0.31 -9.30
CA TYR A 116 -11.86 1.72 -9.13
C TYR A 116 -13.29 2.00 -9.57
N ARG A 117 -13.91 3.01 -8.97
CA ARG A 117 -15.26 3.48 -9.30
C ARG A 117 -15.27 5.00 -9.33
N GLN A 118 -15.84 5.57 -10.39
CA GLN A 118 -16.25 6.96 -10.39
C GLN A 118 -17.66 7.08 -9.80
N CYS A 119 -17.79 7.90 -8.77
CA CYS A 119 -19.02 8.18 -8.04
C CYS A 119 -19.73 9.38 -8.65
N THR A 120 -20.59 9.09 -9.63
CA THR A 120 -21.43 10.07 -10.33
C THR A 120 -22.55 10.65 -9.47
N GLU A 121 -22.83 10.04 -8.31
CA GLU A 121 -23.83 10.50 -7.33
C GLU A 121 -23.36 11.73 -6.55
N THR A 122 -22.07 12.08 -6.62
CA THR A 122 -21.52 13.28 -5.99
C THR A 122 -21.34 14.39 -7.03
N THR A 123 -21.70 15.63 -6.69
CA THR A 123 -21.56 16.80 -7.58
C THR A 123 -20.13 17.07 -8.05
N SER A 124 -19.14 16.52 -7.34
CA SER A 124 -17.71 16.73 -7.58
C SER A 124 -17.01 15.51 -8.18
N GLY A 125 -17.75 14.43 -8.51
CA GLY A 125 -17.20 13.27 -9.21
C GLY A 125 -16.16 12.47 -8.42
N LEU A 126 -16.42 12.18 -7.14
CA LEU A 126 -15.56 11.37 -6.25
C LEU A 126 -15.07 10.10 -6.96
N ILE A 127 -13.80 9.73 -6.78
CA ILE A 127 -13.23 8.48 -7.26
C ILE A 127 -12.86 7.63 -6.06
N ASN A 128 -13.22 6.34 -6.13
CA ASN A 128 -12.82 5.34 -5.16
C ASN A 128 -11.83 4.39 -5.82
N THR A 129 -10.69 4.18 -5.18
CA THR A 129 -9.73 3.13 -5.53
C THR A 129 -9.62 2.17 -4.35
N TYR A 130 -9.70 0.88 -4.63
CA TYR A 130 -9.76 -0.13 -3.59
C TYR A 130 -9.02 -1.39 -4.01
N CYS A 131 -8.15 -1.90 -3.15
CA CYS A 131 -7.45 -3.17 -3.36
C CYS A 131 -7.64 -4.08 -2.17
N ILE A 132 -7.79 -5.37 -2.44
CA ILE A 132 -7.87 -6.45 -1.46
C ILE A 132 -6.67 -7.37 -1.67
N LEU A 133 -6.03 -7.78 -0.59
CA LEU A 133 -4.94 -8.75 -0.59
C LEU A 133 -5.39 -10.05 0.08
N ASN A 134 -4.76 -11.15 -0.27
CA ASN A 134 -5.05 -12.45 0.35
C ASN A 134 -4.53 -12.59 1.81
N SER A 135 -3.69 -11.65 2.26
CA SER A 135 -3.20 -11.56 3.64
C SER A 135 -4.27 -11.06 4.62
N LYS A 136 -3.99 -11.15 5.92
CA LYS A 136 -4.86 -10.62 6.98
C LYS A 136 -4.69 -9.11 7.14
N SER A 137 -5.75 -8.40 7.52
CA SER A 137 -5.65 -6.97 7.81
C SER A 137 -4.67 -6.70 8.96
N VAL A 138 -3.87 -5.65 8.79
CA VAL A 138 -3.06 -5.07 9.86
C VAL A 138 -3.78 -3.81 10.33
N LYS A 139 -3.97 -3.64 11.65
CA LYS A 139 -4.73 -2.50 12.23
C LYS A 139 -3.85 -1.32 12.64
N ALA A 140 -2.57 -1.58 12.83
CA ALA A 140 -1.49 -0.63 13.04
C ALA A 140 -0.25 -1.50 13.16
N MET A 141 0.83 -1.18 12.46
CA MET A 141 2.07 -1.91 12.66
C MET A 141 2.89 -1.20 13.73
N LYS A 142 2.95 -1.77 14.95
CA LYS A 142 4.04 -1.45 15.87
C LYS A 142 5.34 -1.69 15.09
N PRO A 143 6.34 -0.78 15.13
CA PRO A 143 7.62 -1.02 14.48
C PRO A 143 8.20 -2.32 15.04
N THR A 144 8.11 -3.39 14.26
CA THR A 144 8.75 -4.66 14.57
C THR A 144 10.06 -4.74 13.81
N LYS A 145 11.01 -5.53 14.35
CA LYS A 145 12.32 -5.76 13.73
C LYS A 145 12.22 -6.24 12.27
N ALA A 146 11.15 -6.97 11.92
CA ALA A 146 10.89 -7.46 10.56
C ALA A 146 10.52 -6.33 9.57
N ASN A 147 9.83 -5.29 10.05
CA ASN A 147 9.41 -4.16 9.22
C ASN A 147 10.58 -3.20 8.97
N LEU A 148 11.39 -3.01 10.01
CA LEU A 148 12.63 -2.27 9.91
C LEU A 148 13.64 -2.91 8.98
N ALA A 149 13.82 -4.24 9.06
CA ALA A 149 14.70 -4.96 8.15
C ALA A 149 14.30 -4.74 6.67
N ARG A 150 13.02 -4.47 6.40
CA ARG A 150 12.48 -4.23 5.06
C ARG A 150 12.65 -2.80 4.58
N VAL A 151 12.38 -1.82 5.44
CA VAL A 151 12.72 -0.41 5.16
C VAL A 151 14.23 -0.30 4.88
N GLN A 152 15.06 -0.87 5.76
CA GLN A 152 16.52 -0.93 5.56
C GLN A 152 16.96 -1.73 4.32
N GLN A 153 16.20 -2.74 3.89
CA GLN A 153 16.50 -3.49 2.67
C GLN A 153 16.16 -2.68 1.42
N GLN A 154 15.06 -1.93 1.41
CA GLN A 154 14.70 -1.03 0.31
C GLN A 154 15.68 0.14 0.20
N LEU A 155 16.08 0.74 1.32
CA LEU A 155 17.14 1.76 1.35
C LEU A 155 18.45 1.26 0.76
N ARG A 156 18.90 0.05 1.16
CA ARG A 156 20.14 -0.57 0.65
C ARG A 156 20.09 -0.97 -0.83
N VAL A 157 18.90 -1.25 -1.38
CA VAL A 157 18.75 -1.49 -2.83
C VAL A 157 18.92 -0.17 -3.59
N ARG A 158 18.39 0.93 -3.06
CA ARG A 158 18.49 2.26 -3.67
C ARG A 158 19.89 2.86 -3.62
N GLU A 159 20.60 2.75 -2.50
CA GLU A 159 22.03 3.17 -2.44
C GLU A 159 22.88 2.48 -3.52
N LYS A 160 22.51 1.25 -3.91
CA LYS A 160 23.19 0.51 -4.98
C LYS A 160 22.75 0.94 -6.38
N GLU A 161 21.54 1.47 -6.56
CA GLU A 161 21.07 2.01 -7.83
C GLU A 161 21.64 3.41 -8.09
N ASP A 162 21.78 4.23 -7.05
CA ASP A 162 22.41 5.57 -7.13
C ASP A 162 23.94 5.51 -7.33
N LEU A 163 24.60 4.40 -6.97
CA LEU A 163 26.03 4.16 -7.24
C LEU A 163 26.31 3.63 -8.65
N VAL A 164 25.27 3.35 -9.44
CA VAL A 164 25.37 2.76 -10.79
C VAL A 164 25.01 3.78 -11.89
N ASN A 165 24.46 4.93 -11.53
CA ASN A 165 24.27 6.11 -12.41
C ASN A 165 25.31 7.20 -12.13
#